data_AF-A0A6J6FTL9-F1
#
_entry.id   AF-A0A6J6FTL9-F1
#
_cell.length_a   1.000
_cell.length_b   1.000
_cell.length_c   1.000
_cell.angle_alpha   90.00
_cell.angle_beta   90.00
_cell.angle_gamma   90.00
#
_symmetry.space_group_name_H-M   'P 1'
#
loop_
_entity.id
_entity.type
_entity.pdbx_description
1 polymer ?
#
loop_
_entity_poly.entity_id
_entity_poly.type
_entity_poly.pdbx_seq_one_letter_code
_entity_poly.pdbx_strand_id
1 'polypeptide(L)'
;MYKNVFVLSPGRSGSKTFIEASSHLSNYTAAHESLASQLGDQRFAYPAHHIEADNRLTWFTGQLADRFPDDVLYVHLIRNFDATVDSFHHRLQNSAYRASIMNAFAHGIVMKPGDWREDQQRDLATFYVETVKSNIDLFLKNRPHHIVHLEDGGESFNEFLNLVSAEGDLAKARSTWLEVHNAR
;
A
#
# COMPACT_ATOMS: atom_id res chain seq x y z
N MET A 1 16.29 -15.08 0.14
CA MET A 1 15.83 -13.94 0.96
C MET A 1 15.71 -12.74 0.03
N TYR A 2 14.60 -12.03 0.07
CA TYR A 2 14.35 -10.91 -0.85
C TYR A 2 15.22 -9.70 -0.46
N LYS A 3 15.78 -9.00 -1.45
CA LYS A 3 16.47 -7.72 -1.23
C LYS A 3 15.48 -6.63 -0.90
N ASN A 4 14.32 -6.59 -1.53
CA ASN A 4 13.34 -5.55 -1.25
C ASN A 4 11.94 -6.13 -1.18
N VAL A 5 11.11 -5.53 -0.34
CA VAL A 5 9.69 -5.83 -0.22
C VAL A 5 8.91 -4.55 -0.48
N PHE A 6 7.98 -4.58 -1.42
CA PHE A 6 7.10 -3.45 -1.70
C PHE A 6 5.66 -3.81 -1.37
N VAL A 7 5.05 -3.05 -0.46
CA VAL A 7 3.65 -3.23 -0.03
C VAL A 7 2.77 -2.33 -0.88
N LEU A 8 1.94 -2.95 -1.71
CA LEU A 8 1.01 -2.30 -2.62
C LEU A 8 -0.42 -2.46 -2.09
N SER A 9 -1.16 -1.35 -2.07
CA SER A 9 -2.59 -1.34 -1.80
C SER A 9 -3.23 -0.08 -2.40
N PRO A 10 -4.56 -0.02 -2.54
CA PRO A 10 -5.28 1.23 -2.79
C PRO A 10 -5.00 2.31 -1.75
N GLY A 11 -4.51 1.92 -0.57
CA GLY A 11 -4.47 2.72 0.64
C GLY A 11 -5.67 2.43 1.53
N ARG A 12 -5.62 2.86 2.79
CA ARG A 12 -6.67 2.59 3.81
C ARG A 12 -6.89 1.09 4.09
N SER A 13 -5.89 0.26 3.78
CA SER A 13 -5.89 -1.19 3.97
C SER A 13 -4.91 -1.66 5.07
N GLY A 14 -4.43 -0.76 5.93
CA GLY A 14 -3.52 -1.11 7.04
C GLY A 14 -2.03 -0.97 6.75
N SER A 15 -1.63 -0.27 5.68
CA SER A 15 -0.21 -0.12 5.28
C SER A 15 0.67 0.48 6.39
N LYS A 16 0.13 1.36 7.22
CA LYS A 16 0.85 1.93 8.37
C LYS A 16 1.11 0.87 9.45
N THR A 17 0.09 0.11 9.83
CA THR A 17 0.23 -1.01 10.77
C THR A 17 1.20 -2.06 10.26
N PHE A 18 1.18 -2.35 8.95
CA PHE A 18 2.14 -3.27 8.34
C PHE A 18 3.59 -2.83 8.59
N ILE A 19 3.89 -1.55 8.37
CA ILE A 19 5.24 -0.99 8.58
C ILE A 19 5.59 -0.92 10.06
N GLU A 20 4.64 -0.53 10.91
CA GLU A 20 4.87 -0.48 12.36
C GLU A 20 5.19 -1.87 12.92
N ALA A 21 4.44 -2.88 12.51
CA ALA A 21 4.72 -4.28 12.84
C ALA A 21 6.08 -4.75 12.29
N SER A 22 6.39 -4.41 11.04
CA SER A 22 7.66 -4.78 10.38
C SER A 22 8.88 -4.03 10.93
N SER A 23 8.68 -2.92 11.65
CA SER A 23 9.77 -2.17 12.29
C SER A 23 10.47 -2.94 13.42
N HIS A 24 9.83 -3.99 13.92
CA HIS A 24 10.39 -4.89 14.93
C HIS A 24 11.33 -5.96 14.36
N LEU A 25 11.49 -6.00 13.03
CA LEU A 25 12.42 -6.91 12.36
C LEU A 25 13.86 -6.37 12.44
N SER A 26 14.82 -7.27 12.61
CA SER A 26 16.25 -6.91 12.66
C SER A 26 16.97 -7.08 11.33
N ASN A 27 16.44 -7.91 10.44
CA ASN A 27 17.03 -8.19 9.12
C ASN A 27 16.42 -7.38 7.97
N TYR A 28 15.39 -6.57 8.24
CA TYR A 28 14.87 -5.58 7.30
C TYR A 28 14.68 -4.23 7.98
N THR A 29 14.94 -3.17 7.24
CA THR A 29 14.41 -1.84 7.58
C THR A 29 12.97 -1.71 7.05
N ALA A 30 12.13 -0.90 7.70
CA ALA A 30 10.75 -0.70 7.27
C ALA A 30 10.36 0.78 7.31
N ALA A 31 9.71 1.29 6.26
CA ALA A 31 9.24 2.66 6.22
C ALA A 31 7.93 2.85 5.42
N HIS A 32 7.22 3.93 5.73
CA HIS A 32 5.96 4.31 5.09
C HIS A 32 6.15 5.61 4.30
N GLU A 33 5.99 5.53 2.98
CA GLU A 33 6.10 6.68 2.04
C GLU A 33 7.45 7.42 2.15
N SER A 34 8.55 6.70 2.38
CA SER A 34 9.86 7.26 2.76
C SER A 34 10.51 8.13 1.67
N LEU A 35 10.33 7.73 0.41
CA LEU A 35 10.86 8.43 -0.77
C LEU A 35 9.75 9.08 -1.62
N ALA A 36 8.53 9.23 -1.07
CA ALA A 36 7.36 9.65 -1.83
C ALA A 36 7.47 11.05 -2.47
N SER A 37 8.27 11.94 -1.88
CA SER A 37 8.52 13.30 -2.38
C SER A 37 9.74 13.41 -3.31
N GLN A 38 10.50 12.32 -3.47
CA GLN A 38 11.69 12.30 -4.32
C GLN A 38 11.33 12.10 -5.79
N LEU A 39 12.26 12.47 -6.68
CA LEU A 39 12.07 12.45 -8.14
C LEU A 39 13.17 11.63 -8.82
N GLY A 40 12.83 11.07 -10.00
CA GLY A 40 13.79 10.29 -10.81
C GLY A 40 14.34 9.10 -10.03
N ASP A 41 15.66 8.89 -10.08
CA ASP A 41 16.29 7.76 -9.40
C ASP A 41 16.18 7.83 -7.88
N GLN A 42 16.12 9.03 -7.30
CA GLN A 42 15.95 9.20 -5.86
C GLN A 42 14.58 8.72 -5.37
N ARG A 43 13.57 8.64 -6.25
CA ARG A 43 12.25 8.05 -5.92
C ARG A 43 12.33 6.57 -5.60
N PHE A 44 13.34 5.89 -6.12
CA PHE A 44 13.52 4.44 -6.05
C PHE A 44 14.83 4.05 -5.36
N ALA A 45 15.51 4.99 -4.69
CA ALA A 45 16.78 4.76 -4.01
C ALA A 45 16.61 4.05 -2.65
N TYR A 46 15.82 2.97 -2.62
CA TYR A 46 15.60 2.16 -1.43
C TYR A 46 16.86 1.34 -1.10
N PRO A 47 17.27 1.25 0.17
CA PRO A 47 18.40 0.41 0.55
C PRO A 47 18.06 -1.07 0.37
N ALA A 48 19.09 -1.92 0.28
CA ALA A 48 18.88 -3.37 0.35
C ALA A 48 18.29 -3.77 1.71
N HIS A 49 17.51 -4.85 1.70
CA HIS A 49 16.74 -5.38 2.82
C HIS A 49 15.80 -4.32 3.41
N HIS A 50 15.00 -3.72 2.54
CA HIS A 50 14.01 -2.69 2.91
C HIS A 50 12.59 -3.10 2.55
N ILE A 51 11.68 -2.87 3.48
CA ILE A 51 10.23 -3.00 3.34
C ILE A 51 9.65 -1.59 3.21
N GLU A 52 9.15 -1.25 2.02
CA GLU A 52 8.49 0.04 1.78
C GLU A 52 6.99 -0.19 1.61
N ALA A 53 6.18 0.54 2.37
CA ALA A 53 4.76 0.67 2.08
C ALA A 53 4.47 2.09 1.59
N ASP A 54 4.14 2.20 0.31
CA ASP A 54 3.78 3.46 -0.31
C ASP A 54 2.69 3.20 -1.35
N ASN A 55 1.47 3.64 -1.03
CA ASN A 55 0.30 3.37 -1.87
C ASN A 55 0.41 4.06 -3.24
N ARG A 56 1.26 5.09 -3.39
CA ARG A 56 1.46 5.78 -4.67
C ARG A 56 2.36 5.01 -5.63
N LEU A 57 3.12 4.03 -5.15
CA LEU A 57 3.92 3.14 -6.02
C LEU A 57 3.07 2.39 -7.04
N THR A 58 1.77 2.23 -6.78
CA THR A 58 0.79 1.68 -7.72
C THR A 58 0.65 2.48 -9.02
N TRP A 59 1.07 3.75 -9.04
CA TRP A 59 1.14 4.60 -10.23
C TRP A 59 2.51 4.53 -10.94
N PHE A 60 3.48 3.82 -10.37
CA PHE A 60 4.86 3.70 -10.85
C PHE A 60 5.24 2.26 -11.20
N THR A 61 4.27 1.41 -11.53
CA THR A 61 4.49 -0.03 -11.80
C THR A 61 5.49 -0.30 -12.92
N GLY A 62 5.52 0.53 -13.97
CA GLY A 62 6.54 0.44 -15.02
C GLY A 62 7.96 0.72 -14.52
N GLN A 63 8.14 1.70 -13.64
CA GLN A 63 9.44 2.04 -13.05
C GLN A 63 9.89 0.99 -12.04
N LEU A 64 8.95 0.43 -11.26
CA LEU A 64 9.23 -0.69 -10.37
C LEU A 64 9.70 -1.93 -11.15
N ALA A 65 9.00 -2.28 -12.23
CA ALA A 65 9.36 -3.42 -13.08
C ALA A 65 10.80 -3.31 -13.63
N ASP A 66 11.18 -2.11 -14.04
CA ASP A 66 12.48 -1.83 -14.66
C ASP A 66 13.63 -1.83 -13.63
N ARG A 67 13.41 -1.22 -12.45
CA ARG A 67 14.45 -1.04 -11.43
C ARG A 67 14.61 -2.22 -10.48
N PHE A 68 13.54 -2.99 -10.29
CA PHE A 68 13.48 -4.11 -9.36
C PHE A 68 13.05 -5.40 -10.06
N PRO A 69 13.86 -5.90 -11.01
CA PRO A 69 13.50 -7.08 -11.81
C PRO A 69 13.60 -8.40 -11.03
N ASP A 70 14.56 -8.49 -10.10
CA ASP A 70 14.89 -9.72 -9.37
C ASP A 70 15.00 -9.47 -7.86
N ASP A 71 14.98 -10.56 -7.07
CA ASP A 71 15.12 -10.55 -5.61
C ASP A 71 14.11 -9.65 -4.87
N VAL A 72 12.93 -9.42 -5.46
CA VAL A 72 11.89 -8.56 -4.88
C VAL A 72 10.63 -9.36 -4.59
N LEU A 73 10.07 -9.13 -3.41
CA LEU A 73 8.74 -9.60 -3.05
C LEU A 73 7.76 -8.43 -3.10
N TYR A 74 6.65 -8.62 -3.78
CA TYR A 74 5.53 -7.69 -3.67
C TYR A 74 4.51 -8.22 -2.66
N VAL A 75 4.02 -7.36 -1.79
CA VAL A 75 2.90 -7.67 -0.90
C VAL A 75 1.67 -6.93 -1.40
N HIS A 76 0.60 -7.65 -1.73
CA HIS A 76 -0.70 -7.04 -1.97
C HIS A 76 -1.48 -7.02 -0.65
N LEU A 77 -1.60 -5.83 -0.06
CA LEU A 77 -2.34 -5.66 1.18
C LEU A 77 -3.83 -5.41 0.88
N ILE A 78 -4.68 -6.33 1.31
CA ILE A 78 -6.11 -6.38 1.01
C ILE A 78 -6.93 -6.13 2.27
N ARG A 79 -7.98 -5.33 2.12
CA ARG A 79 -9.08 -5.11 3.08
C ARG A 79 -10.41 -5.34 2.36
N ASN A 80 -11.48 -5.60 3.10
CA ASN A 80 -12.84 -5.53 2.57
C ASN A 80 -13.04 -4.32 1.63
N PHE A 81 -13.59 -4.60 0.45
CA PHE A 81 -13.71 -3.63 -0.62
C PHE A 81 -14.62 -2.45 -0.24
N ASP A 82 -15.84 -2.73 0.22
CA ASP A 82 -16.80 -1.69 0.62
C ASP A 82 -16.27 -0.85 1.78
N ALA A 83 -15.63 -1.47 2.76
CA ALA A 83 -15.00 -0.75 3.86
C ALA A 83 -13.85 0.16 3.40
N THR A 84 -13.13 -0.23 2.34
CA THR A 84 -12.08 0.60 1.72
C THR A 84 -12.71 1.77 0.96
N VAL A 85 -13.78 1.52 0.19
CA VAL A 85 -14.55 2.56 -0.51
C VAL A 85 -15.10 3.59 0.47
N ASP A 86 -15.74 3.14 1.56
CA ASP A 86 -16.32 4.03 2.56
C ASP A 86 -15.25 4.88 3.27
N SER A 87 -14.07 4.30 3.54
CA SER A 87 -12.93 5.07 4.09
C SER A 87 -12.44 6.15 3.13
N PHE A 88 -12.38 5.87 1.82
CA PHE A 88 -12.00 6.85 0.81
C PHE A 88 -13.08 7.91 0.55
N HIS A 89 -14.35 7.51 0.58
CA HIS A 89 -15.47 8.44 0.52
C HIS A 89 -15.42 9.42 1.69
N HIS A 90 -15.24 8.92 2.91
CA HIS A 90 -15.04 9.75 4.09
C HIS A 90 -13.81 10.67 3.95
N ARG A 91 -12.70 10.17 3.41
CA ARG A 91 -11.50 10.98 3.18
C ARG A 91 -11.72 12.08 2.14
N LEU A 92 -12.48 11.83 1.08
CA LEU A 92 -12.83 12.83 0.08
C LEU A 92 -13.61 13.99 0.72
N GLN A 93 -14.56 13.67 1.60
CA GLN A 93 -15.39 14.67 2.29
C GLN A 93 -14.62 15.50 3.32
N ASN A 94 -13.58 14.94 3.93
CA ASN A 94 -12.93 15.53 5.11
C ASN A 94 -11.48 15.99 4.88
N SER A 95 -10.91 15.79 3.68
CA SER A 95 -9.51 16.11 3.42
C SER A 95 -9.34 17.40 2.60
N ALA A 96 -8.93 18.47 3.28
CA ALA A 96 -8.42 19.69 2.64
C ALA A 96 -6.95 19.55 2.14
N TYR A 97 -6.35 18.36 2.26
CA TYR A 97 -4.95 18.16 1.90
C TYR A 97 -4.78 18.16 0.38
N ARG A 98 -4.02 19.12 -0.15
CA ARG A 98 -3.82 19.28 -1.60
C ARG A 98 -3.22 18.04 -2.27
N ALA A 99 -2.29 17.34 -1.61
CA ALA A 99 -1.70 16.11 -2.13
C ALA A 99 -2.48 14.84 -1.71
N SER A 100 -3.74 14.99 -1.29
CA SER A 100 -4.64 13.86 -1.08
C SER A 100 -4.81 13.10 -2.40
N ILE A 101 -4.63 11.78 -2.33
CA ILE A 101 -4.75 10.94 -3.52
C ILE A 101 -6.15 11.00 -4.13
N MET A 102 -7.19 11.14 -3.30
CA MET A 102 -8.57 11.29 -3.79
C MET A 102 -8.74 12.58 -4.58
N ASN A 103 -8.20 13.71 -4.09
CA ASN A 103 -8.29 14.98 -4.82
C ASN A 103 -7.49 14.91 -6.14
N ALA A 104 -6.31 14.29 -6.11
CA ALA A 104 -5.49 14.08 -7.31
C ALA A 104 -6.21 13.19 -8.34
N PHE A 105 -6.84 12.09 -7.90
CA PHE A 105 -7.59 11.21 -8.78
C PHE A 105 -8.84 11.91 -9.34
N ALA A 106 -9.64 12.53 -8.48
CA ALA A 106 -10.91 13.18 -8.81
C ALA A 106 -10.78 14.30 -9.84
N HIS A 107 -9.73 15.12 -9.72
CA HIS A 107 -9.58 16.33 -10.51
C HIS A 107 -8.40 16.27 -11.50
N GLY A 108 -7.35 15.51 -11.18
CA GLY A 108 -6.16 15.39 -12.02
C GLY A 108 -6.21 14.21 -12.99
N ILE A 109 -6.83 13.09 -12.62
CA ILE A 109 -6.89 11.87 -13.45
C ILE A 109 -8.21 11.75 -14.18
N VAL A 110 -9.35 11.83 -13.47
CA VAL A 110 -10.69 11.69 -14.08
C VAL A 110 -11.07 12.93 -14.89
N MET A 111 -10.44 14.09 -14.63
CA MET A 111 -10.57 15.34 -15.41
C MET A 111 -12.02 15.76 -15.71
N LYS A 112 -12.97 15.44 -14.80
CA LYS A 112 -14.38 15.79 -14.96
C LYS A 112 -14.56 17.33 -14.91
N PRO A 113 -15.35 17.93 -15.81
CA PRO A 113 -15.74 19.34 -15.69
C PRO A 113 -16.61 19.58 -14.44
N GLY A 114 -16.28 20.64 -13.69
CA GLY A 114 -17.00 21.06 -12.50
C GLY A 114 -16.89 20.08 -11.32
N ASP A 115 -17.42 20.50 -10.17
CA ASP A 115 -17.25 19.74 -8.93
C ASP A 115 -18.04 18.44 -8.89
N TRP A 116 -17.58 17.52 -8.03
CA TRP A 116 -18.26 16.26 -7.74
C TRP A 116 -19.40 16.52 -6.77
N ARG A 117 -20.64 16.19 -7.18
CA ARG A 117 -21.80 16.27 -6.30
C ARG A 117 -21.76 15.15 -5.27
N GLU A 118 -22.41 15.36 -4.14
CA GLU A 118 -22.47 14.40 -3.03
C GLU A 118 -22.95 13.00 -3.46
N ASP A 119 -23.96 12.94 -4.34
CA ASP A 119 -24.50 11.69 -4.91
C ASP A 119 -23.50 10.93 -5.78
N GLN A 120 -22.39 11.56 -6.19
CA GLN A 120 -21.36 10.97 -7.06
C GLN A 120 -20.08 10.61 -6.30
N GLN A 121 -19.92 11.06 -5.06
CA GLN A 121 -18.66 10.94 -4.32
C GLN A 121 -18.32 9.50 -3.97
N ARG A 122 -19.33 8.68 -3.65
CA ARG A 122 -19.13 7.25 -3.41
C ARG A 122 -18.71 6.53 -4.69
N ASP A 123 -19.35 6.82 -5.82
CA ASP A 123 -18.98 6.22 -7.12
C ASP A 123 -17.55 6.57 -7.53
N LEU A 124 -17.13 7.82 -7.26
CA LEU A 124 -15.75 8.24 -7.45
C LEU A 124 -14.77 7.45 -6.56
N ALA A 125 -15.11 7.22 -5.29
CA ALA A 125 -14.30 6.40 -4.38
C ALA A 125 -14.24 4.94 -4.84
N THR A 126 -15.36 4.35 -5.27
CA THR A 126 -15.42 3.02 -5.88
C THR A 126 -14.49 2.94 -7.08
N PHE A 127 -14.60 3.89 -8.02
CA PHE A 127 -13.81 3.90 -9.23
C PHE A 127 -12.30 4.02 -8.94
N TYR A 128 -11.91 4.81 -7.94
CA TYR A 128 -10.53 4.87 -7.48
C TYR A 128 -10.04 3.50 -6.98
N VAL A 129 -10.79 2.85 -6.08
CA VAL A 129 -10.39 1.56 -5.48
C VAL A 129 -10.28 0.48 -6.55
N GLU A 130 -11.25 0.39 -7.46
CA GLU A 130 -11.22 -0.54 -8.60
C GLU A 130 -10.03 -0.29 -9.51
N THR A 131 -9.75 0.97 -9.84
CA THR A 131 -8.63 1.35 -10.70
C THR A 131 -7.31 0.89 -10.08
N VAL A 132 -7.06 1.24 -8.82
CA VAL A 132 -5.79 0.87 -8.17
C VAL A 132 -5.68 -0.65 -7.99
N LYS A 133 -6.76 -1.32 -7.59
CA LYS A 133 -6.78 -2.79 -7.49
C LYS A 133 -6.45 -3.45 -8.82
N SER A 134 -7.07 -3.00 -9.92
CA SER A 134 -6.81 -3.55 -11.26
C SER A 134 -5.36 -3.35 -11.71
N ASN A 135 -4.76 -2.18 -11.40
CA ASN A 135 -3.36 -1.91 -11.68
C ASN A 135 -2.43 -2.86 -10.91
N ILE A 136 -2.71 -3.08 -9.62
CA ILE A 136 -1.95 -4.01 -8.78
C ILE A 136 -2.11 -5.44 -9.32
N ASP A 137 -3.33 -5.91 -9.53
CA ASP A 137 -3.61 -7.28 -9.99
C ASP A 137 -2.91 -7.58 -11.32
N LEU A 138 -2.98 -6.65 -12.28
CA LEU A 138 -2.30 -6.80 -13.57
C LEU A 138 -0.77 -6.81 -13.42
N PHE A 139 -0.23 -5.91 -12.60
CA PHE A 139 1.20 -5.83 -12.35
C PHE A 139 1.74 -7.09 -11.66
N LEU A 140 1.02 -7.65 -10.69
CA LEU A 140 1.47 -8.80 -9.92
C LEU A 140 1.35 -10.14 -10.64
N LYS A 141 0.51 -10.25 -11.69
CA LYS A 141 0.20 -11.50 -12.42
C LYS A 141 1.41 -12.39 -12.74
N ASN A 142 2.57 -11.79 -13.05
CA ASN A 142 3.77 -12.51 -13.45
C ASN A 142 4.97 -12.21 -12.52
N ARG A 143 4.73 -11.82 -11.26
CA ARG A 143 5.77 -11.42 -10.31
C ARG A 143 5.64 -12.17 -8.98
N PRO A 144 6.74 -12.46 -8.28
CA PRO A 144 6.68 -13.02 -6.93
C PRO A 144 5.90 -12.10 -6.01
N HIS A 145 4.79 -12.60 -5.46
CA HIS A 145 3.98 -11.81 -4.54
C HIS A 145 3.31 -12.67 -3.48
N HIS A 146 2.93 -12.02 -2.39
CA HIS A 146 2.12 -12.57 -1.32
C HIS A 146 0.95 -11.66 -1.03
N ILE A 147 -0.21 -12.24 -0.72
CA ILE A 147 -1.39 -11.47 -0.33
C ILE A 147 -1.44 -11.43 1.19
N VAL A 148 -1.63 -10.23 1.74
CA VAL A 148 -1.87 -10.05 3.17
C VAL A 148 -3.26 -9.46 3.37
N HIS A 149 -4.08 -10.13 4.16
CA HIS A 149 -5.42 -9.70 4.51
C HIS A 149 -5.39 -8.96 5.86
N LEU A 150 -5.99 -7.78 5.92
CA LEU A 150 -6.08 -7.02 7.16
C LEU A 150 -6.97 -7.70 8.21
N GLU A 151 -7.96 -8.48 7.77
CA GLU A 151 -9.10 -8.95 8.57
C GLU A 151 -9.03 -10.45 8.92
N ASP A 152 -7.88 -11.09 8.70
CA ASP A 152 -7.70 -12.54 8.88
C ASP A 152 -7.09 -12.94 10.25
N GLY A 153 -7.04 -12.01 11.20
CA GLY A 153 -6.41 -12.25 12.50
C GLY A 153 -4.88 -12.43 12.42
N GLY A 154 -4.24 -11.98 11.34
CA GLY A 154 -2.80 -12.01 11.15
C GLY A 154 -2.26 -13.30 10.56
N GLU A 155 -3.11 -14.19 10.06
CA GLU A 155 -2.69 -15.44 9.41
C GLU A 155 -1.74 -15.17 8.23
N SER A 156 -2.16 -14.38 7.26
CA SER A 156 -1.35 -14.04 6.09
C SER A 156 -0.16 -13.14 6.40
N PHE A 157 -0.23 -12.30 7.44
CA PHE A 157 0.94 -11.54 7.92
C PHE A 157 1.97 -12.47 8.55
N ASN A 158 1.52 -13.51 9.26
CA ASN A 158 2.41 -14.52 9.83
C ASN A 158 3.13 -15.33 8.72
N GLU A 159 2.43 -15.64 7.63
CA GLU A 159 3.01 -16.25 6.44
C GLU A 159 4.04 -15.34 5.77
N PHE A 160 3.75 -14.04 5.66
CA PHE A 160 4.71 -13.04 5.18
C PHE A 160 6.02 -13.08 5.98
N LEU A 161 5.93 -13.08 7.32
CA LEU A 161 7.12 -13.15 8.20
C LEU A 161 7.95 -14.41 7.91
N ASN A 162 7.30 -15.56 7.67
CA ASN A 162 7.99 -16.79 7.31
C ASN A 162 8.64 -16.69 5.92
N LEU A 163 7.91 -16.13 4.94
CA LEU A 163 8.34 -16.00 3.55
C LEU A 163 9.61 -15.14 3.40
N VAL A 164 9.75 -14.07 4.21
CA VAL A 164 10.94 -13.22 4.22
C VAL A 164 12.04 -13.73 5.14
N SER A 165 11.82 -14.85 5.84
CA SER A 165 12.70 -15.38 6.90
C SER A 165 12.99 -14.29 7.93
N ALA A 166 11.93 -13.68 8.47
CA ALA A 166 12.00 -12.56 9.38
C ALA A 166 12.78 -12.90 10.66
N GLU A 167 13.64 -11.99 11.09
CA GLU A 167 14.40 -12.04 12.35
C GLU A 167 14.05 -10.83 13.21
N GLY A 168 14.29 -10.91 14.53
CA GLY A 168 14.01 -9.83 15.48
C GLY A 168 12.92 -10.21 16.48
N ASP A 169 12.17 -9.22 16.99
CA ASP A 169 11.09 -9.45 17.95
C ASP A 169 9.78 -9.81 17.23
N LEU A 170 9.68 -11.08 16.80
CA LEU A 170 8.53 -11.57 16.07
C LEU A 170 7.25 -11.59 16.94
N ALA A 171 7.37 -11.72 18.25
CA ALA A 171 6.22 -11.66 19.15
C ALA A 171 5.62 -10.24 19.13
N LYS A 172 6.48 -9.22 19.24
CA LYS A 172 6.05 -7.82 19.17
C LYS A 172 5.52 -7.46 17.78
N ALA A 173 6.19 -7.90 16.72
CA ALA A 173 5.71 -7.71 15.33
C ALA A 173 4.27 -8.22 15.16
N ARG A 174 3.98 -9.44 15.61
CA ARG A 174 2.64 -10.04 15.54
C ARG A 174 1.63 -9.30 16.40
N SER A 175 1.97 -8.90 17.63
CA SER A 175 1.06 -8.12 18.47
C SER A 175 0.73 -6.75 17.86
N THR A 176 1.73 -6.06 17.31
CA THR A 176 1.57 -4.75 16.68
C THR A 176 0.69 -4.84 15.44
N TRP A 177 0.79 -5.92 14.66
CA TRP A 177 -0.10 -6.15 13.52
C TRP A 177 -1.58 -6.24 13.93
N LEU A 178 -1.85 -6.88 15.08
CA LEU A 178 -3.21 -7.02 15.62
C LEU A 178 -3.76 -5.71 16.21
N GLU A 179 -2.89 -4.77 16.58
CA GLU A 179 -3.25 -3.40 16.96
C GLU A 179 -3.54 -2.59 15.68
N VAL A 180 -4.70 -2.83 15.05
CA VAL A 180 -5.07 -2.16 13.80
C VAL A 180 -5.06 -0.64 13.95
N HIS A 181 -4.10 0.02 13.30
CA HIS A 181 -3.95 1.47 13.28
C HIS A 181 -4.54 2.02 11.98
N ASN A 182 -5.53 2.90 12.11
CA ASN A 182 -6.08 3.72 11.02
C ASN A 182 -6.76 2.97 9.86
N ALA A 183 -7.54 1.93 10.16
CA ALA A 183 -8.51 1.34 9.23
C ALA A 183 -9.94 1.90 9.42
N ARG A 184 -10.07 3.17 9.80
CA ARG A 184 -11.34 3.91 9.69
C ARG A 184 -11.38 4.62 8.35
#